data_AF-A0A7R9H0J4-F1
#
_entry.id   AF-A0A7R9H0J4-F1
#
_cell.length_a   1.000
_cell.length_b   1.000
_cell.length_c   1.000
_cell.angle_alpha   90.00
_cell.angle_beta   90.00
_cell.angle_gamma   90.00
#
_symmetry.space_group_name_H-M   'P 1'
#
loop_
_entity.id
_entity.type
_entity.pdbx_description
1 polymer ?
#
loop_
_entity_poly.entity_id
_entity_poly.type
_entity_poly.pdbx_seq_one_letter_code
_entity_poly.pdbx_strand_id
1 'polypeptide(L)' 'MSSQERWTGAVVKANKKKAQVSVVRRGSSKDLLKDLRQGRDLSIWEPDLCIQLLRIPAAQNYTAVKKRLEKASK' A
#
# COMPACT_ATOMS: atom_id res chain seq x y z
N MET A 1 31.67 -1.75 -26.37
CA MET A 1 30.31 -1.82 -25.77
C MET A 1 29.48 -0.74 -26.43
N SER A 2 28.45 -1.14 -27.16
CA SER A 2 27.73 -0.26 -28.09
C SER A 2 26.68 0.58 -27.36
N SER A 3 26.43 1.80 -27.85
CA SER A 3 25.44 2.70 -27.24
C SER A 3 24.04 2.07 -27.14
N GLN A 4 23.67 1.15 -28.05
CA GLN A 4 22.38 0.44 -28.03
C GLN A 4 22.15 -0.40 -26.76
N GLU A 5 23.19 -1.03 -26.22
CA GLU A 5 23.10 -1.86 -25.00
C GLU A 5 22.79 -1.02 -23.76
N ARG A 6 23.19 0.26 -23.76
CA ARG A 6 22.92 1.19 -22.65
C ARG A 6 21.47 1.67 -22.63
N TRP A 7 20.83 1.82 -23.80
CA TRP A 7 19.42 2.20 -23.90
C TRP A 7 18.47 1.07 -23.52
N THR A 8 18.76 -0.17 -23.93
CA THR A 8 17.93 -1.34 -23.60
C THR A 8 17.90 -1.59 -22.08
N GLY A 9 19.05 -1.46 -21.40
CA GLY A 9 19.12 -1.59 -19.94
C GLY A 9 18.34 -0.52 -19.18
N ALA A 10 18.27 0.72 -19.70
CA ALA A 10 17.53 1.81 -19.08
C ALA A 10 16.00 1.62 -19.19
N VAL A 11 15.52 1.16 -20.35
CA VAL A 11 14.09 0.86 -20.58
C VAL A 11 13.63 -0.32 -19.72
N VAL A 12 14.44 -1.37 -19.60
CA VAL A 12 14.15 -2.53 -18.73
C VAL A 12 14.11 -2.11 -17.25
N LYS A 13 15.03 -1.25 -16.80
CA LYS A 13 14.99 -0.70 -15.43
C LYS A 13 13.76 0.18 -15.18
N ALA A 14 13.34 0.99 -16.15
CA ALA A 14 12.16 1.83 -16.05
C ALA A 14 10.87 0.99 -15.99
N ASN A 15 10.75 -0.06 -16.82
CA ASN A 15 9.62 -0.98 -16.78
C ASN A 15 9.58 -1.80 -15.49
N LYS A 16 10.73 -2.21 -14.94
CA LYS A 16 10.81 -2.91 -13.65
C LYS A 16 10.36 -2.00 -12.49
N LYS A 17 10.69 -0.71 -12.52
CA LYS A 17 10.19 0.28 -11.56
C LYS A 17 8.69 0.53 -11.71
N LYS A 18 8.14 0.58 -12.93
CA LYS A 18 6.70 0.71 -13.17
C LYS A 18 5.92 -0.54 -12.74
N ALA A 19 6.46 -1.74 -12.94
CA ALA A 19 5.85 -2.99 -12.49
C ALA A 19 5.80 -3.13 -10.96
N GLN A 20 6.72 -2.45 -10.25
CA GLN A 20 6.73 -2.43 -8.78
C GLN A 20 5.60 -1.58 -8.18
N VAL A 21 5.01 -0.67 -8.95
CA VAL A 21 3.95 0.26 -8.50
C VAL A 21 2.56 -0.36 -8.55
N SER A 22 2.36 -1.50 -9.22
CA SER A 22 1.02 -2.08 -9.43
C SER A 22 0.71 -3.36 -8.66
N VAL A 23 1.55 -3.78 -7.70
CA VAL A 23 1.23 -4.94 -6.86
C VAL A 23 0.34 -4.49 -5.71
N VAL A 24 -0.92 -4.21 -6.04
CA VAL A 24 -1.96 -3.98 -5.04
C VAL A 24 -2.21 -5.29 -4.32
N ARG A 25 -1.98 -5.29 -3.01
CA ARG A 25 -2.13 -6.45 -2.13
C ARG A 25 -3.60 -6.73 -1.94
N ARG A 26 -4.03 -7.88 -2.45
CA ARG A 26 -5.31 -8.51 -2.09
C ARG A 26 -5.07 -9.37 -0.85
N GLY A 27 -5.84 -9.13 0.20
CA GLY A 27 -5.69 -9.84 1.47
C GLY A 27 -6.92 -9.69 2.35
N SER A 28 -6.91 -10.30 3.54
CA SER A 28 -8.02 -10.20 4.47
C SER A 28 -8.07 -8.84 5.14
N SER A 29 -9.28 -8.38 5.50
CA SER A 29 -9.49 -7.21 6.36
C SER A 29 -8.76 -7.32 7.70
N LYS A 30 -8.53 -8.54 8.20
CA LYS A 30 -7.73 -8.80 9.41
C LYS A 30 -6.26 -8.41 9.24
N ASP A 31 -5.68 -8.68 8.06
CA ASP A 31 -4.30 -8.36 7.75
C ASP A 31 -4.13 -6.85 7.54
N LEU A 32 -5.09 -6.22 6.85
CA LEU A 32 -5.15 -4.76 6.73
C LEU A 32 -5.21 -4.10 8.11
N LEU A 33 -6.05 -4.61 9.02
CA LEU A 33 -6.17 -4.08 10.38
C LEU A 33 -4.87 -4.27 11.19
N LYS A 34 -4.13 -5.37 10.95
CA LYS A 34 -2.81 -5.58 11.57
C LYS A 34 -1.81 -4.55 11.08
N ASP A 35 -1.73 -4.33 9.77
CA ASP A 35 -0.82 -3.35 9.17
C ASP A 35 -1.15 -1.91 9.60
N LEU A 36 -2.45 -1.61 9.70
CA LEU A 36 -2.96 -0.32 10.16
C LEU A 36 -2.57 -0.05 11.63
N ARG A 37 -2.65 -1.07 12.50
CA ARG A 37 -2.18 -0.99 13.90
C ARG A 37 -0.66 -0.88 14.03
N GLN A 38 0.07 -1.51 13.13
CA GLN A 38 1.54 -1.43 13.09
C GLN A 38 2.05 -0.13 12.46
N GLY A 39 1.16 0.70 11.89
CA GLY A 39 1.53 1.94 11.23
C GLY A 39 2.33 1.73 9.94
N ARG A 40 2.18 0.56 9.29
CA ARG A 40 2.80 0.31 7.98
C ARG A 40 2.17 1.19 6.91
N ASP A 41 2.86 1.35 5.78
CA ASP A 41 2.29 1.99 4.61
C ASP A 41 1.08 1.19 4.11
N LEU A 42 -0.04 1.88 3.87
CA LEU A 42 -1.28 1.28 3.38
C LEU A 42 -1.47 1.46 1.86
N SER A 43 -0.58 2.20 1.20
CA SER A 43 -0.64 2.43 -0.25
C SER A 43 -0.53 1.14 -1.06
N ILE A 44 -0.03 0.07 -0.43
CA ILE A 44 0.03 -1.27 -1.00
C ILE A 44 -1.31 -2.00 -0.99
N TRP A 45 -2.32 -1.55 -0.26
CA TRP A 45 -3.60 -2.25 -0.10
C TRP A 45 -4.64 -1.81 -1.12
N GLU A 46 -5.52 -2.73 -1.49
CA GLU A 46 -6.69 -2.43 -2.33
C GLU A 46 -7.56 -1.33 -1.69
N PRO A 47 -7.93 -0.27 -2.44
CA PRO A 47 -8.76 0.82 -1.92
C PRO A 47 -10.14 0.32 -1.49
N ASP A 48 -10.73 -0.63 -2.23
CA ASP A 48 -12.00 -1.26 -1.86
C ASP A 48 -11.95 -1.92 -0.49
N LEU A 49 -10.82 -2.53 -0.12
CA LEU A 49 -10.64 -3.15 1.19
C LEU A 49 -10.60 -2.11 2.31
N CYS A 50 -9.97 -0.96 2.05
CA CYS A 50 -9.97 0.18 2.97
C CYS A 50 -11.38 0.73 3.16
N ILE A 51 -12.15 0.85 2.09
CA ILE A 51 -13.55 1.31 2.13
C ILE A 51 -14.41 0.31 2.91
N GLN A 52 -14.25 -0.99 2.67
CA GLN A 52 -14.97 -2.03 3.41
C GLN A 52 -14.66 -1.99 4.91
N LEU A 53 -13.39 -1.76 5.28
CA LEU A 53 -12.99 -1.63 6.68
C LEU A 53 -13.71 -0.45 7.38
N LEU A 54 -13.91 0.65 6.67
CA LEU A 54 -14.64 1.83 7.17
C LEU A 54 -16.16 1.62 7.20
N ARG A 55 -16.70 0.84 6.26
CA ARG A 55 -18.12 0.54 6.16
C ARG A 55 -18.62 -0.38 7.27
N ILE A 56 -17.80 -1.32 7.73
CA ILE A 56 -18.18 -2.26 8.78
C ILE A 56 -17.87 -1.63 10.15
N PRO A 57 -18.88 -1.30 10.96
CA PRO A 57 -18.70 -0.64 12.24
C PRO A 57 -18.16 -1.64 13.28
N ALA A 58 -16.85 -1.86 13.28
CA ALA A 58 -16.17 -2.54 14.36
C ALA A 58 -15.41 -1.51 15.20
N ALA A 59 -15.61 -1.52 16.52
CA ALA A 59 -14.93 -0.60 17.45
C ALA A 59 -13.39 -0.67 17.30
N GLN A 60 -12.86 -1.85 16.94
CA GLN A 60 -11.44 -2.08 16.68
C GLN A 60 -10.92 -1.32 15.44
N ASN A 61 -11.74 -1.16 14.41
CA ASN A 61 -11.37 -0.44 13.18
C ASN A 61 -11.24 1.06 13.48
N TYR A 62 -12.25 1.64 14.13
CA TYR A 62 -12.25 3.06 14.49
C TYR A 62 -11.12 3.44 15.43
N THR A 63 -10.86 2.64 16.47
CA THR A 63 -9.75 2.91 17.40
C THR A 63 -8.38 2.86 16.71
N ALA A 64 -8.19 1.92 15.79
CA ALA A 64 -6.94 1.82 15.04
C ALA A 64 -6.76 3.00 14.07
N VAL A 65 -7.82 3.43 13.38
CA VAL A 65 -7.81 4.61 12.50
C VAL A 65 -7.56 5.89 13.30
N LYS A 66 -8.29 6.08 14.42
CA LYS A 66 -8.13 7.24 15.30
C LYS A 66 -6.69 7.41 15.78
N LYS A 67 -6.07 6.35 16.29
CA LYS A 67 -4.65 6.38 16.71
C LYS A 67 -3.70 6.81 15.59
N ARG A 68 -3.99 6.40 14.36
CA ARG A 68 -3.17 6.73 13.19
C ARG A 68 -3.36 8.19 12.76
N LEU A 69 -4.59 8.70 12.81
CA LEU A 69 -4.90 10.11 12.56
C LEU A 69 -4.26 11.01 13.61
N GLU A 70 -4.37 10.66 14.90
CA GLU A 70 -3.71 11.40 15.99
C GLU A 70 -2.19 11.46 15.83
N LYS A 71 -1.56 10.39 15.32
CA LYS A 71 -0.13 10.37 15.03
C LYS A 71 0.25 11.23 13.83
N ALA A 72 -0.59 11.29 12.80
CA ALA A 72 -0.34 12.09 11.60
C ALA A 72 -0.66 13.59 11.79
N SER A 73 -1.50 13.92 12.78
CA SER A 73 -1.86 15.29 13.14
C SER A 73 -0.82 16.02 14.01
N LYS A 74 0.30 15.35 14.35
CA LYS A 74 1.45 15.94 15.03
C LYS A 74 2.55 16.23 14.02
#